data_AF-A0A3D2BC79-F1
#
_entry.id   AF-A0A3D2BC79-F1
#
_cell.length_a   1.000
_cell.length_b   1.000
_cell.length_c   1.000
_cell.angle_alpha   90.00
_cell.angle_beta   90.00
_cell.angle_gamma   90.00
#
_symmetry.space_group_name_H-M   'P 1'
#
loop_
_entity.id
_entity.type
_entity.pdbx_description
1 polymer ?
#
loop_
_entity_poly.entity_id
_entity_poly.type
_entity_poly.pdbx_seq_one_letter_code
_entity_poly.pdbx_strand_id
1 'polypeptide(L)'
;PAPAIVAAQKMAGATEIYALGGIQAIGAMALGTDSLSPVDMLVGPGNAFVAEAKRQLFGRVGIDLFAGPTETLVIADDTVDAEMCATDLLGQAEHGVTTPAILLTNSMALAKETLREIDRLLEKLPTADIARQA
;
A
#
# COMPACT_ATOMS: atom_id res chain seq x y z
N PRO A 1 -14.04 -4.01 14.70
CA PRO A 1 -13.04 -4.61 13.79
C PRO A 1 -13.73 -5.29 12.59
N ALA A 2 -13.14 -5.23 11.40
CA ALA A 2 -13.70 -5.90 10.22
C ALA A 2 -13.58 -7.44 10.37
N PRO A 3 -14.64 -8.23 10.18
CA PRO A 3 -14.61 -9.68 10.40
C PRO A 3 -13.54 -10.40 9.57
N ALA A 4 -13.34 -9.98 8.31
CA ALA A 4 -12.34 -10.54 7.42
C ALA A 4 -10.91 -10.37 7.96
N ILE A 5 -10.60 -9.24 8.61
CA ILE A 5 -9.28 -8.97 9.18
C ILE A 5 -9.02 -9.92 10.36
N VAL A 6 -9.99 -10.08 11.26
CA VAL A 6 -9.84 -10.96 12.44
C VAL A 6 -9.72 -12.42 12.01
N ALA A 7 -10.51 -12.85 11.02
CA ALA A 7 -10.41 -14.18 10.45
C ALA A 7 -9.02 -14.43 9.83
N ALA A 8 -8.52 -13.50 9.02
CA ALA A 8 -7.20 -13.59 8.41
C ALA A 8 -6.07 -13.65 9.46
N GLN A 9 -6.12 -12.80 10.49
CA GLN A 9 -5.17 -12.81 11.61
C GLN A 9 -5.15 -14.17 12.31
N LYS A 10 -6.34 -14.73 12.61
CA LYS A 10 -6.42 -16.04 13.26
C LYS A 10 -5.89 -17.16 12.38
N MET A 11 -6.22 -17.15 11.09
CA MET A 11 -5.74 -18.13 10.11
C MET A 11 -4.23 -18.05 9.90
N ALA A 12 -3.64 -16.86 9.98
CA ALA A 12 -2.20 -16.63 9.94
C ALA A 12 -1.46 -17.03 11.23
N GLY A 13 -2.18 -17.45 12.27
CA GLY A 13 -1.58 -17.95 13.52
C GLY A 13 -1.37 -16.89 14.59
N ALA A 14 -2.06 -15.74 14.55
CA ALA A 14 -1.98 -14.75 15.61
C ALA A 14 -2.33 -15.37 16.98
N THR A 15 -1.43 -15.19 17.96
CA THR A 15 -1.62 -15.64 19.34
C THR A 15 -2.63 -14.74 20.06
N GLU A 16 -2.54 -13.44 19.84
CA GLU A 16 -3.37 -12.41 20.47
C GLU A 16 -3.85 -11.41 19.42
N ILE A 17 -5.09 -10.95 19.55
CA ILE A 17 -5.70 -9.98 18.63
C ILE A 17 -6.31 -8.86 19.46
N TYR A 18 -5.76 -7.65 19.30
CA TYR A 18 -6.21 -6.46 19.99
C TYR A 18 -6.99 -5.56 19.05
N ALA A 19 -8.17 -5.10 19.49
CA ALA A 19 -8.94 -4.06 18.80
C ALA A 19 -8.36 -2.67 19.11
N LEU A 20 -7.09 -2.44 18.76
CA LEU A 20 -6.32 -1.24 19.05
C LEU A 20 -5.59 -0.78 17.78
N GLY A 21 -5.57 0.51 17.50
CA GLY A 21 -4.93 1.08 16.31
C GLY A 21 -4.31 2.46 16.57
N GLY A 22 -3.67 3.04 15.56
CA GLY A 22 -3.06 4.38 15.66
C GLY A 22 -1.77 4.42 16.49
N ILE A 23 -1.35 5.64 16.85
CA ILE A 23 -0.09 5.86 17.59
C ILE A 23 -0.09 5.19 18.96
N GLN A 24 -1.26 5.10 19.60
CA GLN A 24 -1.44 4.43 20.89
C GLN A 24 -1.21 2.92 20.80
N ALA A 25 -1.53 2.29 19.66
CA ALA A 25 -1.22 0.87 19.44
C ALA A 25 0.30 0.66 19.35
N ILE A 26 0.96 1.50 18.55
CA ILE A 26 2.43 1.48 18.40
C ILE A 26 3.10 1.70 19.75
N GLY A 27 2.67 2.71 20.51
CA GLY A 27 3.20 2.99 21.84
C GLY A 27 2.97 1.84 22.82
N ALA A 28 1.74 1.32 22.90
CA ALA A 28 1.42 0.19 23.79
C ALA A 28 2.26 -1.05 23.46
N MET A 29 2.39 -1.40 22.18
CA MET A 29 3.17 -2.57 21.75
C MET A 29 4.68 -2.36 21.91
N ALA A 30 5.21 -1.16 21.69
CA ALA A 30 6.64 -0.90 21.87
C ALA A 30 7.06 -0.78 23.33
N LEU A 31 6.21 -0.19 24.18
CA LEU A 31 6.56 0.19 25.55
C LEU A 31 6.00 -0.77 26.60
N GLY A 32 4.98 -1.54 26.23
CA GLY A 32 4.18 -2.33 27.16
C GLY A 32 3.16 -1.48 27.91
N THR A 33 2.15 -2.14 28.44
CA THR A 33 1.14 -1.61 29.37
C THR A 33 0.83 -2.69 30.40
N ASP A 34 0.02 -2.37 31.41
CA ASP A 34 -0.45 -3.36 32.39
C ASP A 34 -1.19 -4.56 31.75
N SER A 35 -1.74 -4.37 30.54
CA SER A 35 -2.52 -5.39 29.82
C SER A 35 -1.83 -5.94 28.56
N LEU A 36 -0.67 -5.41 28.18
CA LEU A 36 -0.01 -5.77 26.91
C LEU A 36 1.51 -5.79 27.13
N SER A 37 2.12 -6.96 26.94
CA SER A 37 3.58 -7.09 27.03
C SER A 37 4.25 -6.44 25.82
N PRO A 38 5.38 -5.74 25.98
CA PRO A 38 6.07 -5.13 24.85
C PRO A 38 6.54 -6.20 23.86
N VAL A 39 6.63 -5.83 22.58
CA VAL A 39 7.14 -6.69 21.51
C VAL A 39 8.53 -6.22 21.06
N ASP A 40 9.29 -7.14 20.47
CA ASP A 40 10.62 -6.84 19.95
C ASP A 40 10.61 -6.17 18.57
N MET A 41 9.53 -6.34 17.79
CA MET A 41 9.41 -5.80 16.44
C MET A 41 7.97 -5.40 16.10
N LEU A 42 7.83 -4.24 15.46
CA LEU A 42 6.57 -3.73 14.91
C LEU A 42 6.59 -3.77 13.39
N VAL A 43 5.63 -4.48 12.80
CA VAL A 43 5.47 -4.62 11.35
C VAL A 43 4.13 -4.11 10.87
N GLY A 44 4.06 -3.74 9.60
CA GLY A 44 2.85 -3.31 8.93
C GLY A 44 2.83 -1.80 8.65
N PRO A 45 2.28 -1.40 7.50
CA PRO A 45 2.14 0.00 7.15
C PRO A 45 1.03 0.66 7.97
N GLY A 46 1.03 1.99 7.98
CA GLY A 46 -0.04 2.78 8.57
C GLY A 46 0.00 4.20 8.02
N ASN A 47 -0.92 5.04 8.50
CA ASN A 47 -0.91 6.45 8.13
C ASN A 47 0.37 7.17 8.61
N ALA A 48 0.53 8.43 8.22
CA ALA A 48 1.69 9.25 8.57
C ALA A 48 2.00 9.29 10.09
N PHE A 49 0.97 9.25 10.94
CA PHE A 49 1.15 9.25 12.39
C PHE A 49 1.72 7.92 12.91
N VAL A 50 1.25 6.80 12.38
CA VAL A 50 1.80 5.47 12.70
C VAL A 50 3.24 5.36 12.22
N ALA A 51 3.54 5.85 11.01
CA ALA A 51 4.90 5.87 10.49
C ALA A 51 5.83 6.73 11.37
N GLU A 52 5.38 7.92 11.77
CA GLU A 52 6.15 8.79 12.67
C GLU A 52 6.34 8.19 14.06
N ALA A 53 5.31 7.55 14.63
CA ALA A 53 5.43 6.87 15.92
C ALA A 53 6.44 5.71 15.87
N LYS A 54 6.38 4.88 14.81
CA LYS A 54 7.40 3.84 14.56
C LYS A 54 8.80 4.45 14.44
N ARG A 55 8.94 5.60 13.78
CA ARG A 55 10.22 6.31 13.64
C ARG A 55 10.77 6.83 14.96
N GLN A 56 9.94 7.40 15.82
CA GLN A 56 10.39 7.87 17.14
C GLN A 56 10.81 6.72 18.07
N LEU A 57 10.22 5.53 17.89
CA LEU A 57 10.49 4.35 18.71
C LEU A 57 11.58 3.43 18.13
N PHE A 58 12.05 3.69 16.91
CA PHE A 58 13.11 2.92 16.29
C PHE A 58 14.38 2.92 17.14
N GLY A 59 14.96 1.74 17.34
CA GLY A 59 16.10 1.50 18.24
C GLY A 59 15.68 1.10 19.65
N ARG A 60 14.47 1.45 20.10
CA ARG A 60 13.85 0.87 21.30
C ARG A 60 13.07 -0.41 20.97
N VAL A 61 12.41 -0.42 19.81
CA VAL A 61 11.78 -1.59 19.20
C VAL A 61 12.24 -1.71 17.75
N GLY A 62 12.33 -2.93 17.23
CA GLY A 62 12.54 -3.16 15.81
C GLY A 62 11.36 -2.64 15.00
N ILE A 63 11.62 -2.11 13.81
CA ILE A 63 10.58 -1.80 12.82
C ILE A 63 11.00 -2.41 11.48
N ASP A 64 10.02 -2.75 10.64
CA ASP A 64 10.24 -3.24 9.27
C ASP A 64 10.90 -2.18 8.37
N LEU A 65 10.21 -1.05 8.12
CA LEU A 65 10.65 0.03 7.25
C LEU A 65 9.95 1.35 7.59
N PHE A 66 10.55 2.46 7.15
CA PHE A 66 9.86 3.73 7.07
C PHE A 66 8.96 3.72 5.84
N ALA A 67 7.64 3.76 6.05
CA ALA A 67 6.69 3.70 4.95
C ALA A 67 6.83 4.93 4.05
N GLY A 68 7.12 4.70 2.78
CA GLY A 68 7.00 5.69 1.70
C GLY A 68 5.75 5.44 0.85
N PRO A 69 5.43 6.33 -0.10
CA PRO A 69 4.41 6.05 -1.10
C PRO A 69 4.77 4.77 -1.86
N THR A 70 3.78 3.98 -2.21
CA THR A 70 3.98 2.82 -3.08
C THR A 70 4.24 3.30 -4.52
N GLU A 71 4.93 2.51 -5.34
CA GLU A 71 5.21 2.85 -6.74
C GLU A 71 5.21 1.59 -7.62
N THR A 72 4.92 1.78 -8.91
CA THR A 72 5.02 0.72 -9.94
C THR A 72 5.72 1.25 -11.19
N LEU A 73 6.66 0.47 -11.73
CA LEU A 73 7.30 0.69 -13.02
C LEU A 73 7.08 -0.53 -13.92
N VAL A 74 6.32 -0.35 -14.99
CA VAL A 74 6.12 -1.34 -16.05
C VAL A 74 7.14 -1.10 -17.15
N ILE A 75 7.89 -2.12 -17.54
CA ILE A 75 8.81 -2.08 -18.69
C ILE A 75 8.25 -3.02 -19.76
N ALA A 76 7.85 -2.47 -20.92
CA ALA A 76 7.18 -3.24 -21.97
C ALA A 76 7.63 -2.81 -23.38
N ASP A 77 7.70 -3.76 -24.30
CA ASP A 77 7.92 -3.51 -25.72
C ASP A 77 6.62 -3.62 -26.53
N ASP A 78 6.71 -3.53 -27.85
CA ASP A 78 5.57 -3.57 -28.77
C ASP A 78 4.85 -4.92 -28.86
N THR A 79 5.29 -5.95 -28.14
CA THR A 79 4.62 -7.26 -28.09
C THR A 79 3.50 -7.35 -27.06
N VAL A 80 3.41 -6.38 -26.14
CA VAL A 80 2.47 -6.37 -25.03
C VAL A 80 1.14 -5.71 -25.41
N ASP A 81 0.04 -6.21 -24.84
CA ASP A 81 -1.27 -5.58 -24.95
C ASP A 81 -1.32 -4.27 -24.13
N ALA A 82 -1.74 -3.19 -24.79
CA ALA A 82 -1.90 -1.89 -24.18
C ALA A 82 -2.88 -1.89 -22.99
N GLU A 83 -3.94 -2.70 -23.04
CA GLU A 83 -4.92 -2.81 -21.95
C GLU A 83 -4.29 -3.42 -20.69
N MET A 84 -3.37 -4.38 -20.85
CA MET A 84 -2.64 -4.97 -19.73
C MET A 84 -1.75 -3.92 -19.05
N CYS A 85 -0.96 -3.16 -19.83
CA CYS A 85 -0.17 -2.07 -19.28
C CYS A 85 -1.04 -1.02 -18.56
N ALA A 86 -2.17 -0.63 -19.17
CA ALA A 86 -3.09 0.33 -18.55
C ALA A 86 -3.67 -0.20 -17.23
N THR A 87 -4.04 -1.48 -17.19
CA THR A 87 -4.59 -2.13 -16.00
C THR A 87 -3.57 -2.17 -14.87
N ASP A 88 -2.31 -2.53 -15.15
CA ASP A 88 -1.26 -2.56 -14.12
C ASP A 88 -0.96 -1.16 -13.56
N LEU A 89 -0.92 -0.15 -14.43
CA LEU A 89 -0.70 1.24 -14.01
C LEU A 89 -1.87 1.76 -13.15
N LEU A 90 -3.11 1.52 -13.58
CA LEU A 90 -4.30 1.94 -12.84
C LEU A 90 -4.47 1.19 -11.52
N GLY A 91 -4.11 -0.09 -11.50
CA GLY A 91 -4.10 -0.90 -10.28
C GLY A 91 -3.18 -0.31 -9.22
N GLN A 92 -2.09 0.37 -9.62
CA GLN A 92 -1.26 1.14 -8.69
C GLN A 92 -1.87 2.52 -8.38
N ALA A 93 -2.29 3.26 -9.41
CA ALA A 93 -2.82 4.61 -9.26
C ALA A 93 -4.03 4.70 -8.32
N GLU A 94 -4.85 3.64 -8.23
CA GLU A 94 -6.01 3.61 -7.33
C GLU A 94 -5.66 3.55 -5.84
N HIS A 95 -4.43 3.21 -5.47
CA HIS A 95 -4.01 3.14 -4.06
C HIS A 95 -3.94 4.53 -3.40
N GLY A 96 -3.70 5.60 -4.16
CA GLY A 96 -3.67 6.96 -3.63
C GLY A 96 -3.00 7.97 -4.56
N VAL A 97 -3.36 9.24 -4.39
CA VAL A 97 -2.97 10.36 -5.28
C VAL A 97 -1.47 10.68 -5.34
N THR A 98 -0.68 10.09 -4.46
CA THR A 98 0.79 10.27 -4.41
C THR A 98 1.53 9.02 -4.86
N THR A 99 0.88 8.13 -5.60
CA THR A 99 1.39 6.80 -5.94
C THR A 99 1.85 6.78 -7.40
N PRO A 100 3.16 6.81 -7.68
CA PRO A 100 3.64 6.85 -9.05
C PRO A 100 3.33 5.53 -9.79
N ALA A 101 2.81 5.67 -11.01
CA ALA A 101 2.65 4.57 -11.96
C ALA A 101 3.35 4.95 -13.28
N ILE A 102 4.40 4.23 -13.64
CA ILE A 102 5.29 4.59 -14.75
C ILE A 102 5.32 3.47 -15.79
N LEU A 103 5.13 3.81 -17.06
CA LEU A 103 5.42 2.93 -18.20
C LEU A 103 6.71 3.37 -18.88
N LEU A 104 7.65 2.44 -19.01
CA LEU A 104 8.84 2.59 -19.85
C LEU A 104 8.72 1.65 -21.05
N THR A 105 8.66 2.24 -22.24
CA THR A 105 8.59 1.48 -23.49
C THR A 105 9.44 2.10 -24.57
N ASN A 106 9.97 1.27 -25.46
CA ASN A 106 10.64 1.67 -26.70
C ASN A 106 9.65 1.87 -27.86
N SER A 107 8.35 1.62 -27.66
CA SER A 107 7.32 1.69 -28.69
C SER A 107 6.40 2.89 -28.47
N MET A 108 6.47 3.86 -29.40
CA MET A 108 5.55 4.99 -29.42
C MET A 108 4.09 4.57 -29.68
N ALA A 109 3.89 3.46 -30.40
CA ALA A 109 2.56 2.93 -30.66
C ALA A 109 1.94 2.39 -29.37
N LEU A 110 2.69 1.57 -28.62
CA LEU A 110 2.25 1.04 -27.33
C LEU A 110 1.95 2.19 -26.34
N ALA A 111 2.87 3.15 -26.20
CA ALA A 111 2.68 4.27 -25.28
C ALA A 111 1.35 5.03 -25.53
N LYS A 112 1.04 5.30 -26.81
CA LYS A 112 -0.20 5.99 -27.18
C LYS A 112 -1.44 5.15 -26.96
N GLU A 113 -1.37 3.85 -27.24
CA GLU A 113 -2.50 2.95 -27.04
C GLU A 113 -2.78 2.73 -25.56
N THR A 114 -1.74 2.59 -24.72
CA THR A 114 -1.91 2.48 -23.26
C THR A 114 -2.60 3.72 -22.69
N LEU A 115 -2.29 4.93 -23.16
CA LEU A 115 -2.99 6.14 -22.73
C LEU A 115 -4.49 6.11 -23.07
N ARG A 116 -4.87 5.59 -24.25
CA ARG A 116 -6.28 5.43 -24.63
C ARG A 116 -6.99 4.40 -23.77
N GLU A 117 -6.32 3.29 -23.48
CA GLU A 117 -6.86 2.25 -22.59
C GLU A 117 -7.02 2.77 -21.16
N ILE A 118 -6.09 3.60 -20.67
CA ILE A 118 -6.24 4.30 -19.38
C ILE A 118 -7.52 5.14 -19.37
N ASP A 119 -7.72 6.00 -20.37
CA ASP A 119 -8.92 6.84 -20.46
C ASP A 119 -10.21 5.99 -20.46
N ARG A 120 -10.22 4.90 -21.25
CA ARG A 120 -11.35 3.97 -21.34
C ARG A 120 -11.62 3.23 -20.04
N LEU A 121 -10.58 2.81 -19.32
CA LEU A 121 -10.72 2.06 -18.06
C LEU A 121 -11.16 2.97 -16.91
N LEU A 122 -10.71 4.22 -16.89
CA LEU A 122 -11.13 5.23 -15.91
C LEU A 122 -12.64 5.55 -15.98
N GLU A 123 -13.33 5.28 -17.08
CA GLU A 123 -14.80 5.40 -17.15
C GLU A 123 -15.54 4.33 -16.34
N LYS A 124 -14.88 3.21 -16.03
CA LYS A 124 -15.49 2.04 -15.39
C LYS A 124 -15.00 1.83 -13.96
N LEU A 125 -13.83 2.37 -13.63
CA LEU A 125 -13.16 2.14 -12.36
C LEU A 125 -13.88 2.87 -11.22
N PRO A 126 -14.33 2.17 -10.16
CA PRO A 126 -14.98 2.82 -9.01
C PRO A 126 -14.09 3.86 -8.29
N THR A 127 -12.77 3.67 -8.37
CA THR A 127 -11.72 4.51 -7.78
C THR A 127 -11.14 5.54 -8.76
N ALA A 128 -11.80 5.78 -9.90
CA ALA A 128 -11.31 6.65 -10.98
C ALA A 128 -10.93 8.06 -10.52
N ASP A 129 -11.63 8.64 -9.55
CA ASP A 129 -11.32 9.98 -9.05
C ASP A 129 -9.96 10.06 -8.34
N ILE A 130 -9.54 8.97 -7.69
CA ILE A 130 -8.22 8.85 -7.07
C ILE A 130 -7.19 8.54 -8.16
N ALA A 131 -7.47 7.53 -8.98
CA ALA A 131 -6.53 7.06 -10.01
C ALA A 131 -6.23 8.12 -11.08
N ARG A 132 -7.16 9.03 -11.39
CA ARG A 132 -6.94 10.14 -12.34
C ARG A 132 -6.01 11.23 -11.78
N GLN A 133 -5.91 11.36 -10.45
CA GLN A 133 -5.08 12.38 -9.80
C GLN A 133 -3.65 11.91 -9.57
N ALA A 134 -3.45 10.60 -9.39
CA ALA A 134 -2.15 9.97 -9.26
C ALA A 134 -1.35 10.05 -10.57
#